data_AF-A0A7S3YAS0-F1
#
_entry.id   AF-A0A7S3YAS0-F1
#
_cell.length_a   1.000
_cell.length_b   1.000
_cell.length_c   1.000
_cell.angle_alpha   90.00
_cell.angle_beta   90.00
_cell.angle_gamma   90.00
#
_symmetry.space_group_name_H-M   'P 1'
#
loop_
_entity.id
_entity.type
_entity.pdbx_description
1 polymer ?
#
loop_
_entity_poly.entity_id
_entity_poly.type
_entity_poly.pdbx_seq_one_letter_code
_entity_poly.pdbx_strand_id
1 'polypeptide(L)'
;MTSLADIFDQLLGKQDELDGDSKRRRQQDSAARILAKVSSWHAERPYLRPGVDLGKLTRSFVFDKKTEDISYCWSLNFEPNFFAELCYEGFLSICSYPSKVVYVLMPWLDPERCVLEVDAIHISTNVKRRSGKYTLTVNTAFDGVVAGCIEQHGESWLHPPMQKLLKVLNSKGYTGQKKLHFGIHSIELWDKDKRLVAGDLGYSVGAVYTSMTGFRKEGTVGAGTIQLVATCSLLKEQGFKWWDLGMVMKYKKELGAHVMSRKEFISRLHKDRDCSDVTLATAEHISAKHLVQKLRLHQQELLSSEGKRTCGGEKEDMKQSVAASATKDSHKNSTAAISSVDEED
;
A
#
# COMPACT_ATOMS: atom_id res chain seq x y z
N MET A 1 9.54 -28.69 36.26
CA MET A 1 9.75 -27.29 35.81
C MET A 1 8.65 -26.96 34.83
N THR A 2 7.90 -25.88 35.04
CA THR A 2 6.88 -25.40 34.10
C THR A 2 7.57 -24.92 32.82
N SER A 3 7.13 -25.37 31.64
CA SER A 3 7.75 -24.94 30.39
C SER A 3 7.39 -23.49 30.06
N LEU A 4 8.15 -22.84 29.17
CA LEU A 4 7.80 -21.49 28.71
C LEU A 4 6.41 -21.47 28.03
N ALA A 5 6.08 -22.51 27.24
CA ALA A 5 4.76 -22.64 26.63
C ALA A 5 3.65 -22.64 27.69
N ASP A 6 3.80 -23.45 28.75
CA ASP A 6 2.81 -23.51 29.84
C ASP A 6 2.65 -22.16 30.55
N ILE A 7 3.73 -21.38 30.71
CA ILE A 7 3.68 -20.04 31.32
C ILE A 7 2.88 -19.07 30.43
N PHE A 8 3.15 -19.07 29.12
CA PHE A 8 2.43 -18.20 28.19
C PHE A 8 0.96 -18.63 28.05
N ASP A 9 0.67 -19.93 28.04
CA ASP A 9 -0.70 -20.45 28.06
C ASP A 9 -1.44 -20.09 29.35
N GLN A 10 -0.79 -20.07 30.51
CA GLN A 10 -1.41 -19.59 31.75
C GLN A 10 -1.66 -18.09 31.76
N LEU A 11 -0.74 -17.30 31.17
CA LEU A 11 -0.84 -15.84 31.15
C LEU A 11 -1.84 -15.35 30.10
N LEU A 12 -1.89 -16.00 28.94
CA LEU A 12 -2.62 -15.53 27.75
C LEU A 12 -3.74 -16.49 27.31
N GLY A 13 -3.86 -17.67 27.92
CA GLY A 13 -4.80 -18.72 27.53
C GLY A 13 -6.28 -18.39 27.77
N LYS A 14 -7.12 -19.04 26.95
CA LYS A 14 -8.55 -18.77 26.69
C LYS A 14 -8.91 -17.29 26.79
N GLN A 15 -8.56 -16.54 25.74
CA GLN A 15 -9.09 -15.19 25.46
C GLN A 15 -10.58 -15.19 25.07
N ASP A 16 -11.36 -16.15 25.56
CA ASP A 16 -12.79 -16.21 25.32
C ASP A 16 -13.52 -15.55 26.49
N GLU A 17 -14.12 -14.41 26.14
CA GLU A 17 -15.23 -13.73 26.81
C GLU A 17 -14.99 -13.18 28.25
N LEU A 18 -15.20 -11.87 28.37
CA LEU A 18 -15.63 -11.15 29.58
C LEU A 18 -14.59 -10.73 30.64
N ASP A 19 -13.29 -10.84 30.40
CA ASP A 19 -12.31 -10.18 31.27
C ASP A 19 -11.98 -8.75 30.77
N GLY A 20 -12.34 -7.75 31.57
CA GLY A 20 -12.22 -6.33 31.22
C GLY A 20 -10.84 -5.93 30.69
N ASP A 21 -10.82 -4.93 29.79
CA ASP A 21 -9.64 -4.48 29.02
C ASP A 21 -8.36 -4.27 29.88
N SER A 22 -8.52 -3.91 31.15
CA SER A 22 -7.41 -3.73 32.10
C SER A 22 -6.69 -5.02 32.51
N LYS A 23 -7.41 -6.14 32.70
CA LYS A 23 -6.80 -7.43 33.11
C LYS A 23 -6.02 -8.04 31.96
N ARG A 24 -6.59 -8.03 30.76
CA ARG A 24 -5.93 -8.45 29.51
C ARG A 24 -4.63 -7.68 29.27
N ARG A 25 -4.64 -6.35 29.44
CA ARG A 25 -3.43 -5.53 29.33
C ARG A 25 -2.35 -5.94 30.32
N ARG A 26 -2.69 -6.19 31.59
CA ARG A 26 -1.73 -6.65 32.61
C ARG A 26 -1.10 -8.02 32.29
N GLN A 27 -1.90 -8.93 31.73
CA GLN A 27 -1.43 -10.24 31.26
C GLN A 27 -0.45 -10.09 30.10
N GLN A 28 -0.82 -9.30 29.07
CA GLN A 28 0.05 -8.98 27.94
C GLN A 28 1.36 -8.31 28.38
N ASP A 29 1.31 -7.35 29.31
CA ASP A 29 2.51 -6.70 29.85
C ASP A 29 3.42 -7.66 30.62
N SER A 30 2.84 -8.65 31.30
CA SER A 30 3.61 -9.67 32.02
C SER A 30 4.27 -10.64 31.05
N ALA A 31 3.54 -11.11 30.04
CA ALA A 31 4.06 -11.94 28.97
C ALA A 31 5.15 -11.23 28.16
N ALA A 32 4.96 -9.94 27.83
CA ALA A 32 5.93 -9.13 27.12
C ALA A 32 7.23 -8.97 27.92
N ARG A 33 7.15 -8.73 29.24
CA ARG A 33 8.34 -8.68 30.11
C ARG A 33 9.11 -9.99 30.13
N ILE A 34 8.41 -11.13 30.07
CA ILE A 34 9.07 -12.45 29.97
C ILE A 34 9.75 -12.59 28.62
N LEU A 35 9.06 -12.28 27.52
CA LEU A 35 9.62 -12.42 26.16
C LEU A 35 10.86 -11.54 25.97
N ALA A 36 10.83 -10.29 26.46
CA ALA A 36 11.97 -9.39 26.42
C ALA A 36 13.15 -9.86 27.29
N LYS A 37 12.94 -10.65 28.35
CA LYS A 37 14.02 -11.23 29.15
C LYS A 37 14.70 -12.41 28.48
N VAL A 38 13.95 -13.19 27.70
CA VAL A 38 14.45 -14.43 27.08
C VAL A 38 14.86 -14.25 25.61
N SER A 39 14.66 -13.06 25.03
CA SER A 39 15.00 -12.77 23.64
C SER A 39 15.57 -11.36 23.50
N SER A 40 16.86 -11.27 23.15
CA SER A 40 17.53 -9.98 22.88
C SER A 40 16.84 -9.18 21.77
N TRP A 41 16.36 -9.86 20.73
CA TRP A 41 15.66 -9.21 19.61
C TRP A 41 14.44 -8.41 20.08
N HIS A 42 13.65 -8.98 21.00
CA HIS A 42 12.47 -8.33 21.57
C HIS A 42 12.85 -7.26 22.61
N ALA A 43 13.94 -7.47 23.35
CA ALA A 43 14.45 -6.50 24.33
C ALA A 43 14.89 -5.17 23.70
N GLU A 44 15.49 -5.24 22.51
CA GLU A 44 16.06 -4.08 21.79
C GLU A 44 15.03 -3.30 20.97
N ARG A 45 13.79 -3.81 20.86
CA ARG A 45 12.76 -3.24 19.99
C ARG A 45 11.54 -2.75 20.75
N PRO A 46 10.88 -1.67 20.28
CA PRO A 46 9.70 -1.13 20.95
C PRO A 46 8.57 -2.17 21.05
N TYR A 47 8.10 -2.40 22.27
CA TYR A 47 6.86 -3.12 22.53
C TYR A 47 5.67 -2.16 22.47
N LEU A 48 4.72 -2.42 21.57
CA LEU A 48 3.56 -1.55 21.35
C LEU A 48 2.36 -2.00 22.18
N ARG A 49 1.79 -1.04 22.91
CA ARG A 49 0.57 -1.20 23.71
C ARG A 49 -0.63 -0.52 23.03
N PRO A 50 -1.86 -1.02 23.23
CA PRO A 50 -3.04 -0.27 22.80
C PRO A 50 -3.07 1.13 23.44
N GLY A 51 -3.27 2.16 22.60
CA GLY A 51 -3.24 3.57 23.00
C GLY A 51 -1.89 4.26 22.83
N VAL A 52 -0.85 3.58 22.34
CA VAL A 52 0.40 4.24 21.93
C VAL A 52 0.11 5.27 20.84
N ASP A 53 0.80 6.41 20.88
CA ASP A 53 0.76 7.41 19.81
C ASP A 53 1.57 6.89 18.60
N LEU A 54 0.89 6.15 17.73
CA LEU A 54 1.47 5.58 16.53
C LEU A 54 1.97 6.65 15.55
N GLY A 55 1.32 7.83 15.48
CA GLY A 55 1.79 8.92 14.63
C GLY A 55 3.13 9.48 15.12
N LYS A 56 3.32 9.62 16.44
CA LYS A 56 4.62 9.98 17.03
C LYS A 56 5.67 8.90 16.78
N LEU A 57 5.30 7.62 16.90
CA LEU A 57 6.21 6.51 16.61
C LEU A 57 6.65 6.52 15.15
N THR A 58 5.72 6.65 14.20
CA THR A 58 6.02 6.76 12.76
C THR A 58 6.96 7.92 12.49
N ARG A 59 6.72 9.10 13.07
CA ARG A 59 7.65 10.25 12.94
C ARG A 59 9.05 9.92 13.46
N SER A 60 9.17 9.20 14.59
CA SER A 60 10.49 8.80 15.08
C SER A 60 11.23 7.91 14.08
N PHE A 61 10.55 6.93 13.46
CA PHE A 61 11.15 6.05 12.44
C PHE A 61 11.49 6.73 11.12
N VAL A 62 10.92 7.91 10.86
CA VAL A 62 11.22 8.71 9.66
C VAL A 62 12.34 9.71 9.89
N PHE A 63 12.46 10.29 11.09
CA PHE A 63 13.33 11.43 11.34
C PHE A 63 14.48 11.17 12.33
N ASP A 64 14.42 10.12 13.15
CA ASP A 64 15.51 9.78 14.05
C ASP A 64 16.53 8.88 13.34
N LYS A 65 17.72 9.43 13.08
CA LYS A 65 18.84 8.68 12.48
C LYS A 65 19.23 7.44 13.29
N LYS A 66 18.94 7.40 14.61
CA LYS A 66 19.20 6.20 15.44
C LYS A 66 18.25 5.04 15.15
N THR A 67 17.18 5.28 14.39
CA THR A 67 16.15 4.29 14.05
C THR A 67 16.17 3.87 12.59
N GLU A 68 17.19 4.28 11.82
CA GLU A 68 17.35 3.84 10.43
C GLU A 68 17.38 2.30 10.34
N ASP A 69 18.11 1.65 11.26
CA ASP A 69 18.20 0.18 11.36
C ASP A 69 17.07 -0.47 12.18
N ILE A 70 16.37 0.30 13.03
CA ILE A 70 15.31 -0.20 13.92
C ILE A 70 13.96 0.36 13.46
N SER A 71 13.34 -0.36 12.54
CA SER A 71 11.98 -0.07 12.06
C SER A 71 10.96 -1.13 12.43
N TYR A 72 11.39 -2.17 13.14
CA TYR A 72 10.52 -3.21 13.67
C TYR A 72 10.08 -2.85 15.08
N CYS A 73 8.81 -3.13 15.34
CA CYS A 73 8.21 -3.19 16.67
C CYS A 73 7.61 -4.58 16.87
N TRP A 74 7.12 -4.82 18.07
CA TRP A 74 6.36 -6.03 18.35
C TRP A 74 5.24 -5.76 19.35
N SER A 75 4.20 -6.58 19.30
CA SER A 75 3.05 -6.50 20.19
C SER A 75 2.44 -7.88 20.41
N LEU A 76 1.79 -8.06 21.55
CA LEU A 76 0.94 -9.23 21.83
C LEU A 76 -0.55 -8.90 21.59
N ASN A 77 -0.82 -7.73 21.00
CA ASN A 77 -2.16 -7.23 20.76
C ASN A 77 -2.61 -7.53 19.32
N PHE A 78 -3.55 -8.47 19.18
CA PHE A 78 -4.23 -8.81 17.92
C PHE A 78 -5.66 -8.26 17.91
N GLU A 79 -5.89 -7.08 18.49
CA GLU A 79 -7.17 -6.39 18.38
C GLU A 79 -7.33 -5.78 16.97
N PRO A 80 -8.46 -6.04 16.26
CA PRO A 80 -8.74 -5.54 14.92
C PRO A 80 -8.47 -4.04 14.73
N ASN A 81 -9.01 -3.21 15.61
CA ASN A 81 -8.87 -1.75 15.51
C ASN A 81 -7.42 -1.28 15.71
N PHE A 82 -6.63 -1.98 16.52
CA PHE A 82 -5.22 -1.66 16.69
C PHE A 82 -4.42 -1.96 15.42
N PHE A 83 -4.71 -3.06 14.73
CA PHE A 83 -4.10 -3.36 13.43
C PHE A 83 -4.46 -2.34 12.35
N ALA A 84 -5.74 -1.96 12.27
CA ALA A 84 -6.18 -0.92 11.34
C ALA A 84 -5.44 0.42 11.57
N GLU A 85 -5.21 0.79 12.83
CA GLU A 85 -4.44 2.00 13.19
C GLU A 85 -2.95 1.90 12.83
N LEU A 86 -2.35 0.71 12.92
CA LEU A 86 -1.00 0.45 12.42
C LEU A 86 -0.92 0.64 10.89
N CYS A 87 -1.85 0.04 10.15
CA CYS A 87 -1.95 0.21 8.70
C CYS A 87 -2.15 1.68 8.29
N TYR A 88 -3.02 2.39 9.02
CA TYR A 88 -3.28 3.82 8.79
C TYR A 88 -2.01 4.67 8.98
N GLU A 89 -1.10 4.27 9.88
CA GLU A 89 0.19 4.91 10.10
C GLU A 89 1.34 4.37 9.21
N GLY A 90 1.04 3.48 8.26
CA GLY A 90 1.96 3.00 7.23
C GLY A 90 2.75 1.74 7.59
N PHE A 91 2.47 1.13 8.74
CA PHE A 91 3.12 -0.11 9.15
C PHE A 91 2.61 -1.29 8.32
N LEU A 92 3.53 -2.13 7.85
CA LEU A 92 3.20 -3.51 7.49
C LEU A 92 3.35 -4.38 8.73
N SER A 93 2.46 -5.34 8.91
CA SER A 93 2.46 -6.18 10.11
C SER A 93 2.35 -7.65 9.74
N ILE A 94 3.26 -8.47 10.29
CA ILE A 94 3.22 -9.93 10.18
C ILE A 94 2.92 -10.55 11.53
N CYS A 95 2.35 -11.75 11.54
CA CYS A 95 2.35 -12.58 12.74
C CYS A 95 3.57 -13.50 12.71
N SER A 96 4.31 -13.55 13.81
CA SER A 96 5.38 -14.52 14.03
C SER A 96 4.98 -15.49 15.15
N TYR A 97 5.51 -16.71 15.13
CA TYR A 97 5.33 -17.70 16.20
C TYR A 97 6.70 -18.17 16.74
N PRO A 98 7.47 -17.25 17.38
CA PRO A 98 8.82 -17.54 17.82
C PRO A 98 8.86 -18.73 18.78
N SER A 99 9.74 -19.69 18.47
CA SER A 99 9.96 -20.92 19.26
C SER A 99 8.69 -21.74 19.54
N LYS A 100 7.59 -21.48 18.81
CA LYS A 100 6.27 -22.06 19.04
C LYS A 100 5.75 -21.89 20.47
N VAL A 101 6.00 -20.72 21.07
CA VAL A 101 5.60 -20.41 22.45
C VAL A 101 4.43 -19.42 22.48
N VAL A 102 4.51 -18.33 21.71
CA VAL A 102 3.50 -17.27 21.71
C VAL A 102 3.43 -16.59 20.36
N TYR A 103 2.22 -16.28 19.89
CA TYR A 103 2.05 -15.48 18.68
C TYR A 103 2.37 -14.01 18.96
N VAL A 104 3.15 -13.40 18.07
CA VAL A 104 3.61 -12.01 18.19
C VAL A 104 3.25 -11.26 16.92
N LEU A 105 2.55 -10.13 17.06
CA LEU A 105 2.36 -9.19 15.97
C LEU A 105 3.63 -8.37 15.82
N MET A 106 4.14 -8.26 14.60
CA MET A 106 5.42 -7.61 14.29
C MET A 106 5.19 -6.48 13.28
N PRO A 107 4.79 -5.28 13.73
CA PRO A 107 4.68 -4.12 12.85
C PRO A 107 6.07 -3.62 12.45
N TRP A 108 6.25 -3.25 11.19
CA TRP A 108 7.45 -2.56 10.72
C TRP A 108 7.15 -1.50 9.69
N LEU A 109 8.09 -0.55 9.60
CA LEU A 109 8.07 0.51 8.61
C LEU A 109 9.25 0.34 7.65
N ASP A 110 8.99 -0.12 6.42
CA ASP A 110 10.06 -0.40 5.47
C ASP A 110 10.94 0.83 5.24
N PRO A 111 12.26 0.67 5.07
CA PRO A 111 13.09 1.72 4.50
C PRO A 111 12.64 2.12 3.08
N GLU A 112 12.10 1.18 2.29
CA GLU A 112 11.68 1.43 0.92
C GLU A 112 10.38 0.71 0.57
N ARG A 113 9.51 1.37 -0.19
CA ARG A 113 8.24 0.83 -0.66
C ARG A 113 8.20 0.81 -2.18
N CYS A 114 7.71 -0.28 -2.75
CA CYS A 114 7.44 -0.38 -4.17
C CYS A 114 6.02 0.13 -4.43
N VAL A 115 5.91 1.26 -5.11
CA VAL A 115 4.64 1.98 -5.32
C VAL A 115 4.30 2.01 -6.81
N LEU A 116 3.04 1.77 -7.13
CA LEU A 116 2.50 1.83 -8.48
C LEU A 116 1.43 2.92 -8.57
N GLU A 117 1.63 3.90 -9.46
CA GLU A 117 0.56 4.82 -9.84
C GLU A 117 -0.50 4.05 -10.62
N VAL A 118 -1.78 4.28 -10.31
CA VAL A 118 -2.87 3.56 -10.99
C VAL A 118 -2.91 3.82 -12.50
N ASP A 119 -2.32 4.94 -12.94
CA ASP A 119 -2.21 5.32 -14.36
C ASP A 119 -0.98 4.75 -15.07
N ALA A 120 0.04 4.30 -14.32
CA ALA A 120 1.34 3.94 -14.88
C ALA A 120 1.54 2.43 -15.11
N ILE A 121 0.53 1.59 -14.82
CA ILE A 121 0.72 0.14 -14.94
C ILE A 121 0.98 -0.29 -16.38
N HIS A 122 2.00 -1.12 -16.56
CA HIS A 122 2.36 -1.66 -17.87
C HIS A 122 1.39 -2.78 -18.29
N ILE A 123 0.68 -2.58 -19.41
CA ILE A 123 -0.27 -3.55 -19.97
C ILE A 123 0.35 -4.29 -21.17
N SER A 124 0.89 -5.49 -20.91
CA SER A 124 1.48 -6.34 -21.96
C SER A 124 0.44 -6.86 -22.97
N THR A 125 0.90 -7.19 -24.18
CA THR A 125 0.06 -7.79 -25.23
C THR A 125 -0.59 -9.11 -24.79
N ASN A 126 0.12 -9.90 -23.96
CA ASN A 126 -0.41 -11.17 -23.45
C ASN A 126 -1.58 -10.97 -22.47
N VAL A 127 -1.53 -9.94 -21.62
CA VAL A 127 -2.65 -9.59 -20.73
C VAL A 127 -3.89 -9.27 -21.57
N LYS A 128 -3.74 -8.42 -22.59
CA LYS A 128 -4.83 -8.03 -23.50
C LYS A 128 -5.49 -9.23 -24.19
N ARG A 129 -4.68 -10.20 -24.65
CA ARG A 129 -5.17 -11.38 -25.35
C ARG A 129 -5.88 -12.37 -24.43
N ARG A 130 -5.44 -12.48 -23.17
CA ARG A 130 -5.85 -13.55 -22.25
C ARG A 130 -6.90 -13.12 -21.22
N SER A 131 -7.08 -11.82 -20.98
CA SER A 131 -8.01 -11.29 -19.98
C SER A 131 -9.48 -11.69 -20.21
N GLY A 132 -9.88 -11.95 -21.45
CA GLY A 132 -11.24 -12.41 -21.78
C GLY A 132 -11.65 -13.76 -21.21
N LYS A 133 -10.72 -14.49 -20.58
CA LYS A 133 -10.99 -15.78 -19.93
C LYS A 133 -11.28 -15.66 -18.44
N TYR A 134 -11.25 -14.45 -17.88
CA TYR A 134 -11.30 -14.23 -16.45
C TYR A 134 -12.31 -13.16 -16.05
N THR A 135 -12.86 -13.31 -14.85
CA THR A 135 -13.68 -12.30 -14.16
C THR A 135 -13.08 -11.98 -12.81
N LEU A 136 -13.26 -10.75 -12.36
CA LEU A 136 -12.79 -10.25 -11.08
C LEU A 136 -13.97 -9.99 -10.15
N THR A 137 -13.82 -10.31 -8.88
CA THR A 137 -14.75 -9.97 -7.80
C THR A 137 -13.97 -9.33 -6.64
N VAL A 138 -14.69 -8.69 -5.73
CA VAL A 138 -14.13 -8.13 -4.50
C VAL A 138 -14.95 -8.62 -3.32
N ASN A 139 -14.30 -9.10 -2.27
CA ASN A 139 -14.90 -9.52 -1.01
C ASN A 139 -15.93 -10.66 -1.15
N THR A 140 -15.80 -11.51 -2.18
CA THR A 140 -16.75 -12.62 -2.39
C THR A 140 -16.22 -13.97 -1.92
N ALA A 141 -14.90 -14.13 -1.81
CA ALA A 141 -14.28 -15.40 -1.41
C ALA A 141 -13.04 -15.17 -0.54
N PHE A 142 -13.16 -14.32 0.48
CA PHE A 142 -12.10 -13.99 1.43
C PHE A 142 -11.38 -15.23 1.98
N ASP A 143 -12.13 -16.19 2.53
CA ASP A 143 -11.57 -17.43 3.08
C ASP A 143 -10.84 -18.25 2.00
N GLY A 144 -11.33 -18.23 0.76
CA GLY A 144 -10.69 -18.88 -0.38
C GLY A 144 -9.37 -18.23 -0.78
N VAL A 145 -9.27 -16.90 -0.69
CA VAL A 145 -8.02 -16.17 -0.94
C VAL A 145 -7.00 -16.45 0.15
N VAL A 146 -7.41 -16.39 1.42
CA VAL A 146 -6.53 -16.72 2.55
C VAL A 146 -6.02 -18.15 2.42
N ALA A 147 -6.89 -19.11 2.13
CA ALA A 147 -6.50 -20.50 1.91
C ALA A 147 -5.53 -20.66 0.73
N GLY A 148 -5.78 -19.98 -0.40
CA GLY A 148 -4.88 -20.01 -1.55
C GLY A 148 -3.49 -19.43 -1.27
N CYS A 149 -3.42 -18.36 -0.47
CA CYS A 149 -2.15 -17.79 0.00
C CYS A 149 -1.39 -18.75 0.91
N ILE A 150 -2.09 -19.40 1.86
CA ILE A 150 -1.48 -20.38 2.77
C ILE A 150 -1.00 -21.62 2.01
N GLU A 151 -1.77 -22.11 1.04
CA GLU A 151 -1.38 -23.24 0.19
C GLU A 151 -0.11 -22.93 -0.61
N GLN A 152 0.01 -21.72 -1.16
CA GLN A 152 1.15 -21.36 -2.00
C GLN A 152 2.41 -21.00 -1.19
N HIS A 153 2.27 -20.32 -0.05
CA HIS A 153 3.40 -19.74 0.68
C HIS A 153 3.64 -20.39 2.05
N GLY A 154 2.80 -21.36 2.44
CA GLY A 154 2.68 -21.83 3.82
C GLY A 154 1.95 -20.81 4.70
N GLU A 155 1.78 -21.12 5.99
CA GLU A 155 1.20 -20.14 6.93
C GLU A 155 2.01 -18.84 6.96
N SER A 156 3.35 -18.91 6.88
CA SER A 156 4.26 -17.76 6.85
C SER A 156 3.93 -16.76 7.96
N TRP A 157 3.17 -15.70 7.64
CA TRP A 157 2.70 -14.68 8.59
C TRP A 157 1.19 -14.70 8.85
N LEU A 158 0.43 -15.49 8.11
CA LEU A 158 -1.01 -15.71 8.23
C LEU A 158 -1.32 -16.79 9.27
N HIS A 159 -0.67 -16.77 10.44
CA HIS A 159 -1.02 -17.66 11.54
C HIS A 159 -2.47 -17.42 12.04
N PRO A 160 -3.09 -18.38 12.76
CA PRO A 160 -4.51 -18.30 13.12
C PRO A 160 -4.99 -16.98 13.75
N PRO A 161 -4.25 -16.31 14.66
CA PRO A 161 -4.67 -15.02 15.19
C PRO A 161 -4.77 -13.92 14.13
N MET A 162 -3.84 -13.91 13.16
CA MET A 162 -3.86 -12.97 12.04
C MET A 162 -5.06 -13.23 11.12
N GLN A 163 -5.34 -14.49 10.80
CA GLN A 163 -6.51 -14.86 9.99
C GLN A 163 -7.81 -14.39 10.65
N LYS A 164 -7.98 -14.65 11.96
CA LYS A 164 -9.15 -14.23 12.74
C LYS A 164 -9.30 -12.71 12.72
N LEU A 165 -8.21 -11.97 12.96
CA LEU A 165 -8.20 -10.51 12.94
C LEU A 165 -8.60 -9.96 11.56
N LEU A 166 -7.98 -10.45 10.49
CA LEU A 166 -8.24 -9.96 9.13
C LEU A 166 -9.68 -10.26 8.70
N LYS A 167 -10.22 -11.43 9.08
CA LYS A 167 -11.62 -11.79 8.84
C LYS A 167 -12.60 -10.88 9.57
N VAL A 168 -12.30 -10.51 10.81
CA VAL A 168 -13.12 -9.54 11.56
C VAL A 168 -13.09 -8.18 10.87
N LEU A 169 -11.94 -7.69 10.46
CA LEU A 169 -11.85 -6.40 9.77
C LEU A 169 -12.48 -6.41 8.36
N ASN A 170 -12.40 -7.53 7.64
CA ASN A 170 -13.06 -7.67 6.34
C ASN A 170 -14.59 -7.64 6.46
N SER A 171 -15.14 -8.30 7.49
CA SER A 171 -16.59 -8.41 7.68
C SER A 171 -17.22 -7.23 8.42
N LYS A 172 -16.53 -6.66 9.41
CA LYS A 172 -17.07 -5.60 10.29
C LYS A 172 -16.45 -4.22 10.06
N GLY A 173 -15.36 -4.14 9.32
CA GLY A 173 -14.60 -2.90 9.16
C GLY A 173 -13.94 -2.42 10.45
N TYR A 174 -13.44 -1.19 10.42
CA TYR A 174 -12.95 -0.50 11.62
C TYR A 174 -14.13 0.01 12.46
N THR A 175 -14.11 -0.28 13.76
CA THR A 175 -15.16 0.14 14.71
C THR A 175 -14.61 0.98 15.86
N GLY A 176 -13.36 1.43 15.75
CA GLY A 176 -12.72 2.24 16.78
C GLY A 176 -13.19 3.69 16.75
N GLN A 177 -12.62 4.51 17.65
CA GLN A 177 -13.07 5.88 17.85
C GLN A 177 -12.45 6.89 16.86
N LYS A 178 -11.35 6.52 16.19
CA LYS A 178 -10.67 7.43 15.26
C LYS A 178 -11.47 7.53 13.96
N LYS A 179 -11.46 8.70 13.33
CA LYS A 179 -12.00 8.85 11.98
C LYS A 179 -10.95 8.37 10.98
N LEU A 180 -10.97 7.08 10.66
CA LEU A 180 -10.11 6.51 9.63
C LEU A 180 -10.97 5.74 8.61
N HIS A 181 -10.66 5.95 7.33
CA HIS A 181 -11.31 5.21 6.24
C HIS A 181 -10.45 4.00 5.90
N PHE A 182 -10.91 2.81 6.33
CA PHE A 182 -10.12 1.58 6.26
C PHE A 182 -10.99 0.37 5.95
N GLY A 183 -10.43 -0.56 5.16
CA GLY A 183 -11.02 -1.87 4.95
C GLY A 183 -9.95 -2.93 4.65
N ILE A 184 -10.20 -4.17 5.10
CA ILE A 184 -9.48 -5.35 4.59
C ILE A 184 -10.26 -5.88 3.40
N HIS A 185 -9.56 -6.21 2.32
CA HIS A 185 -10.17 -6.67 1.08
C HIS A 185 -9.54 -7.96 0.57
N SER A 186 -10.39 -8.82 0.01
CA SER A 186 -9.97 -9.85 -0.93
C SER A 186 -10.38 -9.44 -2.34
N ILE A 187 -9.48 -9.60 -3.30
CA ILE A 187 -9.76 -9.42 -4.72
C ILE A 187 -9.51 -10.74 -5.41
N GLU A 188 -10.53 -11.27 -6.08
CA GLU A 188 -10.51 -12.63 -6.56
C GLU A 188 -10.57 -12.68 -8.08
N LEU A 189 -9.71 -13.51 -8.69
CA LEU A 189 -9.74 -13.78 -10.12
C LEU A 189 -10.28 -15.19 -10.37
N TRP A 190 -11.35 -15.25 -11.15
CA TRP A 190 -12.03 -16.49 -11.53
C TRP A 190 -11.80 -16.79 -13.00
N ASP A 191 -11.63 -18.07 -13.33
CA ASP A 191 -11.63 -18.50 -14.73
C ASP A 191 -13.05 -18.71 -15.28
N LYS A 192 -13.12 -19.05 -16.57
CA LYS A 192 -14.39 -19.34 -17.28
C LYS A 192 -15.23 -20.45 -16.65
N ASP A 193 -14.62 -21.33 -15.87
CA ASP A 193 -15.28 -22.47 -15.22
C ASP A 193 -15.65 -22.10 -13.77
N LYS A 194 -15.58 -20.81 -13.41
CA LYS A 194 -15.84 -20.25 -12.07
C LYS A 194 -14.94 -20.83 -10.98
N ARG A 195 -13.70 -21.20 -11.32
CA ARG A 195 -12.70 -21.60 -10.34
C ARG A 195 -11.88 -20.40 -9.90
N LEU A 196 -11.64 -20.29 -8.60
CA LEU A 196 -10.73 -19.28 -8.04
C LEU A 196 -9.29 -19.64 -8.42
N VAL A 197 -8.69 -18.85 -9.31
CA VAL A 197 -7.38 -19.15 -9.91
C VAL A 197 -6.27 -18.24 -9.44
N ALA A 198 -6.60 -17.07 -8.91
CA ALA A 198 -5.67 -16.16 -8.27
C ALA A 198 -6.43 -15.25 -7.31
N GLY A 199 -5.74 -14.68 -6.33
CA GLY A 199 -6.32 -13.68 -5.44
C GLY A 199 -5.27 -12.75 -4.85
N ASP A 200 -5.72 -11.58 -4.41
CA ASP A 200 -4.95 -10.60 -3.65
C ASP A 200 -5.66 -10.35 -2.32
N LEU A 201 -4.91 -10.39 -1.24
CA LEU A 201 -5.34 -10.01 0.10
C LEU A 201 -4.62 -8.71 0.44
N GLY A 202 -5.40 -7.66 0.68
CA GLY A 202 -4.87 -6.32 0.89
C GLY A 202 -5.76 -5.49 1.79
N TYR A 203 -5.41 -4.22 1.92
CA TYR A 203 -6.19 -3.25 2.69
C TYR A 203 -6.22 -1.89 2.01
N SER A 204 -7.27 -1.13 2.30
CA SER A 204 -7.39 0.27 1.90
C SER A 204 -7.17 1.18 3.11
N VAL A 205 -6.52 2.32 2.86
CA VAL A 205 -6.47 3.46 3.77
C VAL A 205 -6.73 4.72 2.96
N GLY A 206 -7.92 5.32 3.10
CA GLY A 206 -8.38 6.41 2.25
C GLY A 206 -8.20 6.07 0.76
N ALA A 207 -7.45 6.90 0.03
CA ALA A 207 -7.22 6.72 -1.41
C ALA A 207 -6.03 5.80 -1.77
N VAL A 208 -5.51 5.03 -0.81
CA VAL A 208 -4.35 4.14 -0.99
C VAL A 208 -4.76 2.68 -0.79
N TYR A 209 -4.38 1.82 -1.72
CA TYR A 209 -4.53 0.37 -1.57
C TYR A 209 -3.18 -0.29 -1.33
N THR A 210 -3.09 -1.21 -0.38
CA THR A 210 -1.86 -1.95 -0.04
C THR A 210 -2.09 -3.44 -0.22
N SER A 211 -1.33 -4.06 -1.12
CA SER A 211 -1.30 -5.53 -1.24
C SER A 211 -0.42 -6.13 -0.15
N MET A 212 -0.99 -7.02 0.67
CA MET A 212 -0.23 -7.74 1.69
C MET A 212 0.34 -9.03 1.12
N THR A 213 -0.49 -9.82 0.44
CA THR A 213 -0.10 -11.09 -0.17
C THR A 213 -1.08 -11.47 -1.26
N GLY A 214 -0.66 -12.36 -2.15
CA GLY A 214 -1.53 -12.90 -3.18
C GLY A 214 -1.10 -14.30 -3.56
N PHE A 215 -1.95 -15.00 -4.28
CA PHE A 215 -1.66 -16.33 -4.79
C PHE A 215 -2.11 -16.46 -6.25
N ARG A 216 -1.59 -17.47 -6.91
CA ARG A 216 -1.94 -17.85 -8.27
C ARG A 216 -1.78 -19.37 -8.40
N LYS A 217 -2.87 -20.06 -8.75
CA LYS A 217 -2.86 -21.50 -8.99
C LYS A 217 -1.88 -21.89 -10.10
N GLU A 218 -1.22 -23.02 -9.92
CA GLU A 218 -0.36 -23.59 -10.95
C GLU A 218 -1.13 -23.88 -12.25
N GLY A 219 -0.46 -23.87 -13.40
CA GLY A 219 -1.10 -24.07 -14.71
C GLY A 219 -1.92 -22.89 -15.25
N THR A 220 -2.22 -21.86 -14.44
CA THR A 220 -3.01 -20.69 -14.86
C THR A 220 -2.17 -19.60 -15.53
N VAL A 221 -1.79 -19.82 -16.79
CA VAL A 221 -0.78 -18.99 -17.46
C VAL A 221 -1.26 -17.54 -17.65
N GLY A 222 -0.58 -16.61 -16.98
CA GLY A 222 -0.81 -15.17 -17.03
C GLY A 222 -1.87 -14.65 -16.04
N ALA A 223 -2.49 -15.52 -15.24
CA ALA A 223 -3.55 -15.12 -14.30
C ALA A 223 -3.08 -14.06 -13.30
N GLY A 224 -1.88 -14.20 -12.72
CA GLY A 224 -1.33 -13.23 -11.77
C GLY A 224 -1.17 -11.82 -12.38
N THR A 225 -0.57 -11.70 -13.56
CA THR A 225 -0.43 -10.40 -14.25
C THR A 225 -1.78 -9.83 -14.67
N ILE A 226 -2.73 -10.67 -15.11
CA ILE A 226 -4.10 -10.23 -15.45
C ILE A 226 -4.83 -9.70 -14.21
N GLN A 227 -4.72 -10.39 -13.07
CA GLN A 227 -5.25 -9.93 -11.80
C GLN A 227 -4.69 -8.55 -11.46
N LEU A 228 -3.38 -8.37 -11.48
CA LEU A 228 -2.76 -7.08 -11.15
C LEU A 228 -3.25 -5.95 -12.06
N VAL A 229 -3.36 -6.17 -13.37
CA VAL A 229 -3.87 -5.14 -14.28
C VAL A 229 -5.36 -4.86 -14.08
N ALA A 230 -6.17 -5.90 -13.87
CA ALA A 230 -7.60 -5.74 -13.63
C ALA A 230 -7.87 -5.04 -12.29
N THR A 231 -7.15 -5.41 -11.22
CA THR A 231 -7.18 -4.74 -9.92
C THR A 231 -6.79 -3.27 -10.06
N CYS A 232 -5.69 -2.95 -10.75
CA CYS A 232 -5.26 -1.57 -10.96
C CYS A 232 -6.35 -0.72 -11.64
N SER A 233 -6.99 -1.28 -12.67
CA SER A 233 -8.13 -0.62 -13.33
C SER A 233 -9.29 -0.39 -12.38
N LEU A 234 -9.65 -1.38 -11.56
CA LEU A 234 -10.75 -1.26 -10.60
C LEU A 234 -10.43 -0.21 -9.53
N LEU A 235 -9.22 -0.23 -8.97
CA LEU A 235 -8.76 0.76 -8.01
C LEU A 235 -8.88 2.18 -8.57
N LYS A 236 -8.44 2.39 -9.81
CA LYS A 236 -8.60 3.68 -10.49
C LYS A 236 -10.07 4.10 -10.60
N GLU A 237 -10.95 3.20 -11.04
CA GLU A 237 -12.37 3.49 -11.18
C GLU A 237 -13.03 3.89 -9.85
N GLN A 238 -12.57 3.30 -8.76
CA GLN A 238 -13.06 3.55 -7.41
C GLN A 238 -12.39 4.76 -6.75
N GLY A 239 -11.52 5.49 -7.45
CA GLY A 239 -10.91 6.74 -6.98
C GLY A 239 -9.60 6.59 -6.19
N PHE A 240 -9.02 5.39 -6.14
CA PHE A 240 -7.69 5.20 -5.56
C PHE A 240 -6.63 5.90 -6.41
N LYS A 241 -5.62 6.47 -5.73
CA LYS A 241 -4.56 7.24 -6.39
C LYS A 241 -3.33 6.38 -6.70
N TRP A 242 -2.96 5.49 -5.79
CA TRP A 242 -1.77 4.67 -5.92
C TRP A 242 -1.88 3.39 -5.10
N TRP A 243 -1.04 2.43 -5.48
CA TRP A 243 -1.02 1.08 -4.94
C TRP A 243 0.35 0.81 -4.31
N ASP A 244 0.36 0.58 -3.00
CA ASP A 244 1.50 0.04 -2.27
C ASP A 244 1.60 -1.47 -2.50
N LEU A 245 2.66 -1.88 -3.20
CA LEU A 245 2.97 -3.28 -3.44
C LEU A 245 3.90 -3.85 -2.36
N GLY A 246 4.32 -3.07 -1.37
CA GLY A 246 5.22 -3.50 -0.30
C GLY A 246 6.67 -3.59 -0.76
N MET A 247 7.33 -4.74 -0.53
CA MET A 247 8.76 -4.91 -0.80
C MET A 247 9.14 -4.78 -2.28
N VAL A 248 10.34 -4.27 -2.55
CA VAL A 248 10.89 -4.10 -3.90
C VAL A 248 11.19 -5.47 -4.53
N MET A 249 10.56 -5.74 -5.68
CA MET A 249 10.79 -6.97 -6.46
C MET A 249 10.90 -6.64 -7.95
N LYS A 250 11.72 -7.39 -8.68
CA LYS A 250 12.00 -7.13 -10.11
C LYS A 250 10.71 -7.03 -10.95
N TYR A 251 9.80 -7.99 -10.81
CA TYR A 251 8.55 -8.01 -11.60
C TYR A 251 7.64 -6.80 -11.33
N LYS A 252 7.70 -6.18 -10.14
CA LYS A 252 6.90 -4.98 -9.82
C LYS A 252 7.38 -3.78 -10.62
N LYS A 253 8.70 -3.65 -10.81
CA LYS A 253 9.28 -2.63 -11.69
C LYS A 253 8.86 -2.84 -13.15
N GLU A 254 8.81 -4.10 -13.60
CA GLU A 254 8.31 -4.45 -14.94
C GLU A 254 6.81 -4.12 -15.13
N LEU A 255 6.04 -4.05 -14.04
CA LEU A 255 4.65 -3.58 -14.04
C LEU A 255 4.53 -2.05 -14.06
N GLY A 256 5.62 -1.29 -13.97
CA GLY A 256 5.59 0.18 -13.90
C GLY A 256 5.66 0.75 -12.47
N ALA A 257 5.91 -0.09 -11.46
CA ALA A 257 6.11 0.41 -10.10
C ALA A 257 7.50 1.04 -9.95
N HIS A 258 7.59 2.06 -9.10
CA HIS A 258 8.84 2.72 -8.72
C HIS A 258 9.14 2.48 -7.24
N VAL A 259 10.36 2.80 -6.82
CA VAL A 259 10.78 2.70 -5.41
C VAL A 259 10.61 4.07 -4.77
N MET A 260 10.00 4.08 -3.59
CA MET A 260 9.74 5.26 -2.78
C MET A 260 10.43 5.10 -1.42
N SER A 261 11.18 6.11 -0.99
CA SER A 261 11.82 6.08 0.33
C SER A 261 10.76 6.09 1.45
N ARG A 262 11.08 5.55 2.63
CA ARG A 262 10.21 5.61 3.83
C ARG A 262 9.65 7.01 4.07
N LYS A 263 10.51 8.03 4.01
CA LYS A 263 10.13 9.43 4.26
C LYS A 263 9.11 9.92 3.25
N GLU A 264 9.35 9.65 1.98
CA GLU A 264 8.45 10.05 0.90
C GLU A 264 7.12 9.28 0.98
N PHE A 265 7.17 7.97 1.23
CA PHE A 265 6.00 7.11 1.38
C PHE A 265 5.08 7.61 2.50
N ILE A 266 5.63 7.89 3.69
CA ILE A 266 4.82 8.36 4.81
C ILE A 266 4.25 9.75 4.54
N SER A 267 5.05 10.66 3.96
CA SER A 267 4.56 11.98 3.57
C SER A 267 3.35 11.88 2.63
N ARG A 268 3.44 11.02 1.61
CA ARG A 268 2.37 10.81 0.64
C ARG A 268 1.17 10.06 1.23
N LEU A 269 1.40 9.02 2.02
CA LEU A 269 0.35 8.29 2.72
C LEU A 269 -0.46 9.23 3.62
N HIS A 270 0.20 10.09 4.40
CA HIS A 270 -0.48 11.06 5.28
C HIS A 270 -1.35 12.06 4.50
N LYS A 271 -1.01 12.36 3.24
CA LYS A 271 -1.83 13.21 2.37
C LYS A 271 -3.10 12.51 1.85
N ASP A 272 -3.03 11.20 1.64
CA ASP A 272 -4.07 10.44 0.92
C ASP A 272 -4.90 9.50 1.81
N ARG A 273 -4.42 9.17 3.02
CA ARG A 273 -5.08 8.26 3.96
C ARG A 273 -6.38 8.80 4.57
N ASP A 274 -6.57 10.11 4.51
CA ASP A 274 -7.73 10.82 5.05
C ASP A 274 -8.82 11.10 4.02
N CYS A 275 -8.62 10.66 2.76
CA CYS A 275 -9.66 10.75 1.74
C CYS A 275 -10.83 9.80 2.08
N SER A 276 -11.96 10.34 2.49
CA SER A 276 -13.15 9.57 2.90
C SER A 276 -14.05 9.10 1.76
N ASP A 277 -13.89 9.68 0.56
CA ASP A 277 -14.82 9.48 -0.56
C ASP A 277 -14.41 8.30 -1.47
N VAL A 278 -13.39 7.55 -1.06
CA VAL A 278 -12.81 6.43 -1.82
C VAL A 278 -13.05 5.15 -1.06
N THR A 279 -13.88 4.26 -1.59
CA THR A 279 -14.16 2.95 -0.98
C THR A 279 -14.07 1.87 -2.03
N LEU A 280 -13.31 0.81 -1.75
CA LEU A 280 -13.32 -0.37 -2.61
C LEU A 280 -14.59 -1.19 -2.34
N ALA A 281 -15.63 -0.90 -3.11
CA ALA A 281 -16.91 -1.58 -2.99
C ALA A 281 -16.81 -3.07 -3.37
N THR A 282 -17.62 -3.89 -2.68
CA THR A 282 -17.89 -5.27 -3.11
C THR A 282 -18.39 -5.25 -4.54
N ALA A 283 -17.83 -6.11 -5.37
CA ALA A 283 -18.19 -6.19 -6.78
C ALA A 283 -18.24 -7.65 -7.22
N GLU A 284 -19.21 -7.98 -8.06
CA GLU A 284 -19.42 -9.33 -8.54
C GLU A 284 -19.14 -9.44 -10.04
N HIS A 285 -18.32 -10.42 -10.40
CA HIS A 285 -18.08 -10.91 -11.77
C HIS A 285 -17.82 -9.83 -12.84
N ILE A 286 -16.98 -8.84 -12.52
CA ILE A 286 -16.52 -7.85 -13.50
C ILE A 286 -15.63 -8.55 -14.53
N SER A 287 -15.90 -8.38 -15.82
CA SER A 287 -15.02 -8.93 -16.86
C SER A 287 -13.61 -8.33 -16.76
N ALA A 288 -12.57 -9.17 -16.59
CA ALA A 288 -11.20 -8.69 -16.57
C ALA A 288 -10.80 -8.05 -17.92
N LYS A 289 -11.41 -8.49 -19.03
CA LYS A 289 -11.23 -7.86 -20.34
C LYS A 289 -11.78 -6.43 -20.37
N HIS A 290 -12.94 -6.20 -19.77
CA HIS A 290 -13.54 -4.87 -19.69
C HIS A 290 -12.63 -3.89 -18.94
N LEU A 291 -12.18 -4.29 -17.75
CA LEU A 291 -11.23 -3.52 -16.92
C LEU A 291 -9.93 -3.21 -17.69
N VAL A 292 -9.28 -4.23 -18.26
CA VAL A 292 -8.05 -4.07 -19.05
C VAL A 292 -8.26 -3.12 -20.24
N GLN A 293 -9.41 -3.20 -20.92
CA GLN A 293 -9.71 -2.34 -22.06
C GLN A 293 -9.90 -0.88 -21.64
N LYS A 294 -10.63 -0.64 -20.55
CA LYS A 294 -10.89 0.72 -20.06
C LYS A 294 -9.61 1.41 -19.60
N LEU A 295 -8.77 0.73 -18.82
CA LEU A 295 -7.50 1.30 -18.38
C LEU A 295 -6.59 1.62 -19.57
N ARG A 296 -6.57 0.77 -20.59
CA ARG A 296 -5.83 1.03 -21.83
C ARG A 296 -6.32 2.28 -22.55
N LEU A 297 -7.64 2.44 -22.71
CA LEU A 297 -8.22 3.62 -23.37
C LEU A 297 -7.83 4.89 -22.61
N HIS A 298 -7.91 4.85 -21.28
CA HIS A 298 -7.47 5.96 -20.44
C HIS A 298 -5.99 6.32 -20.65
N GLN A 299 -5.09 5.33 -20.67
CA GLN A 299 -3.66 5.57 -20.94
C GLN A 299 -3.42 6.18 -22.33
N GLN A 300 -4.22 5.80 -23.34
CA GLN A 300 -4.14 6.40 -24.68
C GLN A 300 -4.62 7.86 -24.70
N GLU A 301 -5.65 8.18 -23.94
CA GLU A 301 -6.15 9.56 -23.77
C GLU A 301 -5.12 10.45 -23.07
N LEU A 302 -4.47 9.95 -22.01
CA LEU A 302 -3.39 10.66 -21.31
C LEU A 302 -2.25 11.01 -22.27
N LEU A 303 -1.71 10.03 -23.00
CA LEU A 303 -0.64 10.24 -23.99
C LEU A 303 -1.04 11.23 -25.09
N SER A 304 -2.31 11.16 -25.54
CA SER A 304 -2.83 12.09 -26.55
C SER A 304 -2.96 13.52 -26.01
N SER A 305 -3.30 13.67 -24.73
CA SER A 305 -3.41 14.97 -24.05
C SER A 305 -2.04 15.59 -23.75
N GLU A 306 -1.03 14.77 -23.48
CA GLU A 306 0.36 15.20 -23.28
C GLU A 306 0.97 15.63 -24.62
N GLY A 307 0.80 14.84 -25.68
CA GLY A 307 1.26 15.21 -27.03
C GLY A 307 0.59 16.47 -27.58
N LYS A 308 -0.69 16.73 -27.21
CA LYS A 308 -1.36 18.01 -27.54
C LYS A 308 -0.82 19.18 -26.72
N ARG A 309 -0.45 18.98 -25.45
CA ARG A 309 0.16 20.01 -24.61
C ARG A 309 1.56 20.38 -25.08
N THR A 310 2.39 19.40 -25.47
CA THR A 310 3.73 19.65 -26.02
C THR A 310 3.66 20.37 -27.37
N CYS A 311 2.82 19.93 -28.31
CA CYS A 311 2.66 20.62 -29.60
C CYS A 311 1.93 21.98 -29.48
N GLY A 312 1.13 22.19 -28.44
CA GLY A 312 0.49 23.46 -28.13
C GLY A 312 1.48 24.49 -27.58
N GLY A 313 2.32 24.06 -26.63
CA GLY A 313 3.41 24.88 -26.08
C GLY A 313 4.43 25.28 -27.14
N GLU A 314 4.84 24.35 -28.01
CA GLU A 314 5.73 24.65 -29.14
C GLU A 314 5.13 25.66 -30.13
N LYS A 315 3.80 25.65 -30.33
CA LYS A 315 3.11 26.64 -31.19
C LYS A 315 2.94 28.00 -30.52
N GLU A 316 2.80 28.06 -29.20
CA GLU A 316 2.76 29.33 -28.45
C GLU A 316 4.15 29.95 -28.34
N ASP A 317 5.20 29.17 -28.07
CA ASP A 317 6.58 29.62 -28.07
C ASP A 317 7.05 30.07 -29.46
N MET A 318 6.58 29.41 -30.53
CA MET A 318 6.86 29.84 -31.90
C MET A 318 6.05 31.09 -32.30
N LYS A 319 4.85 31.31 -31.76
CA LYS A 319 4.12 32.57 -31.95
C LYS A 319 4.73 33.74 -31.17
N GLN A 320 5.23 33.50 -29.96
CA GLN A 320 5.92 34.52 -29.17
C GLN A 320 7.29 34.88 -29.76
N SER A 321 8.03 33.91 -30.32
CA SER A 321 9.31 34.20 -30.99
C SER A 321 9.16 34.95 -32.31
N VAL A 322 8.12 34.68 -33.09
CA VAL A 322 7.78 35.43 -34.31
C VAL A 322 7.27 36.84 -33.99
N ALA A 323 6.50 37.02 -32.90
CA ALA A 323 6.07 38.35 -32.45
C ALA A 323 7.25 39.21 -31.95
N ALA A 324 8.22 38.60 -31.26
CA ALA A 324 9.41 39.31 -30.77
C ALA A 324 10.40 39.70 -31.88
N SER A 325 10.46 38.96 -33.00
CA SER A 325 11.30 39.32 -34.15
C SER A 325 10.69 40.45 -34.99
N ALA A 326 9.36 40.56 -35.07
CA ALA A 326 8.67 41.61 -35.82
C ALA A 326 8.78 43.01 -35.17
N THR A 327 9.05 43.09 -33.86
CA THR A 327 9.24 44.37 -33.16
C THR A 327 10.66 44.94 -33.21
N LYS A 328 11.67 44.20 -33.69
CA LYS A 328 13.08 44.66 -33.71
C LYS A 328 13.54 45.34 -35.00
N ASP A 329 12.73 45.34 -36.07
CA ASP A 329 13.10 45.94 -37.36
C ASP A 329 12.59 47.38 -37.59
N SER A 330 11.96 48.01 -36.60
CA SER A 330 11.42 49.38 -36.75
C SER A 330 12.19 50.48 -36.01
N HIS A 331 13.30 50.18 -35.33
CA HIS A 331 14.07 51.17 -34.54
C HIS A 331 15.57 51.11 -34.83
N LYS A 332 15.98 51.31 -36.09
CA LYS A 332 17.33 51.75 -36.44
C LYS A 332 17.27 52.72 -37.63
N ASN A 333 16.79 53.93 -37.37
CA ASN A 333 17.14 55.13 -38.12
C ASN A 333 16.79 56.36 -37.26
N SER A 334 17.66 57.36 -37.26
CA SER A 334 17.77 58.47 -36.28
C SER A 334 18.64 58.06 -35.08
N THR A 335 19.79 58.68 -34.78
CA THR A 335 20.20 60.07 -34.95
C THR A 335 21.72 60.15 -34.80
N ALA A 336 22.38 60.89 -35.68
CA ALA A 336 23.76 61.35 -35.51
C ALA A 336 23.75 62.78 -34.94
N ALA A 337 24.84 63.12 -34.23
CA ALA A 337 25.53 64.42 -34.19
C ALA A 337 25.69 65.11 -32.81
N ILE A 338 26.98 65.40 -32.48
CA ILE A 338 27.53 66.57 -31.73
C ILE A 338 27.38 66.50 -30.19
N SER A 339 28.35 66.80 -29.30
CA SER A 339 29.66 67.51 -29.32
C SER A 339 30.52 67.14 -28.09
N SER A 340 31.84 67.09 -28.31
CA SER A 340 33.01 67.50 -27.51
C SER A 340 32.89 68.14 -26.10
N VAL A 341 33.96 67.90 -25.29
CA VAL A 341 34.77 68.82 -24.42
C VAL A 341 35.11 68.18 -23.06
N ASP A 342 36.39 67.80 -22.95
CA ASP A 342 37.43 68.10 -21.94
C ASP A 342 37.28 67.96 -20.40
N GLU A 343 38.43 67.54 -19.84
CA GLU A 343 39.12 67.90 -18.57
C GLU A 343 38.89 67.16 -17.24
N GLU A 344 39.99 66.49 -16.83
CA GLU A 344 40.67 66.40 -15.51
C GLU A 344 39.88 66.57 -14.19
N ASP A 345 39.86 65.51 -13.37
CA ASP A 345 40.64 65.35 -12.11
C ASP A 345 40.52 63.92 -11.55
#